data_AF-A0A7C3ZHM3-F1
#
_entry.id   AF-A0A7C3ZHM3-F1
#
_cell.length_a   1.000
_cell.length_b   1.000
_cell.length_c   1.000
_cell.angle_alpha   90.00
_cell.angle_beta   90.00
_cell.angle_gamma   90.00
#
_symmetry.space_group_name_H-M   'P 1'
#
loop_
_entity.id
_entity.type
_entity.pdbx_description
1 polymer ?
#
loop_
_entity_poly.entity_id
_entity_poly.type
_entity_poly.pdbx_seq_one_letter_code
_entity_poly.pdbx_strand_id
1 'polypeptide(L)'
;MTKPQILNLAKQGDAEAIAALINRSLQPKGITATVKLTNGHLYVTLSAAKVPSQKIFAPFIHQGTIALGAPSIQSLTVAGLAAGSSSPNWEEEFNLGSPTQVQVGSTPQLSAPSATQAKPNLDSRPNIRQRQTSKKPLPSPPEPPPESSLSLEFSATPEEAENLLYAVGVFPPQGKLNLAYYYLIPKLAKSYLNFAPAYGLVIGATSVEYKGELAALLLTEKYLACFGFPPFNPLAQKIFIFNLKTITNISCAPNGLIIRTQKYDPIVVYFPHVKSGQKFVENYLNNQTKIAYRKNLIAPDIHRFNLFLLGIITFIFVVSINIFIVALTLKLFFNSFIFLLGLI
;
A
#
# COMPACT_ATOMS: atom_id res chain seq x y z
N MET A 1 -6.94 15.89 25.19
CA MET A 1 -5.59 16.23 24.65
C MET A 1 -5.68 16.69 23.22
N THR A 2 -4.83 17.62 22.78
CA THR A 2 -4.79 18.08 21.38
C THR A 2 -3.93 17.15 20.51
N LYS A 3 -4.19 17.10 19.19
CA LYS A 3 -3.47 16.21 18.25
C LYS A 3 -1.93 16.37 18.27
N PRO A 4 -1.35 17.58 18.34
CA PRO A 4 0.11 17.76 18.38
C PRO A 4 0.73 17.22 19.66
N GLN A 5 0.02 17.35 20.78
CA GLN A 5 0.47 16.92 22.11
C GLN A 5 0.61 15.40 22.18
N ILE A 6 -0.37 14.66 21.64
CA ILE A 6 -0.36 13.19 21.61
C ILE A 6 0.81 12.67 20.77
N LEU A 7 1.11 13.29 19.62
CA LEU A 7 2.22 12.87 18.77
C LEU A 7 3.58 13.06 19.46
N ASN A 8 3.77 14.18 20.16
CA ASN A 8 5.02 14.45 20.87
C ASN A 8 5.25 13.46 22.02
N LEU A 9 4.19 13.16 22.79
CA LEU A 9 4.24 12.15 23.85
C LEU A 9 4.54 10.75 23.28
N ALA A 10 3.88 10.37 22.20
CA ALA A 10 4.13 9.08 21.55
C ALA A 10 5.57 8.94 21.06
N LYS A 11 6.16 10.01 20.50
CA LYS A 11 7.59 10.03 20.10
C LYS A 11 8.56 9.88 21.28
N GLN A 12 8.14 10.23 22.49
CA GLN A 12 8.92 10.02 23.71
C GLN A 12 8.79 8.58 24.26
N GLY A 13 7.92 7.76 23.66
CA GLY A 13 7.63 6.40 24.12
C GLY A 13 6.46 6.33 25.11
N ASP A 14 5.65 7.38 25.24
CA ASP A 14 4.46 7.32 26.10
C ASP A 14 3.47 6.28 25.58
N ALA A 15 3.25 5.21 26.36
CA ALA A 15 2.46 4.06 25.94
C ALA A 15 0.98 4.42 25.70
N GLU A 16 0.42 5.35 26.49
CA GLU A 16 -0.97 5.78 26.36
C GLU A 16 -1.15 6.61 25.07
N ALA A 17 -0.20 7.50 24.78
CA ALA A 17 -0.19 8.28 23.56
C ALA A 17 0.00 7.40 22.31
N ILE A 18 0.87 6.39 22.37
CA ILE A 18 1.04 5.40 21.30
C ILE A 18 -0.26 4.61 21.09
N ALA A 19 -0.89 4.13 22.17
CA ALA A 19 -2.19 3.47 22.10
C ALA A 19 -3.26 4.36 21.46
N ALA A 20 -3.31 5.64 21.82
CA ALA A 20 -4.25 6.60 21.25
C ALA A 20 -4.05 6.79 19.74
N LEU A 21 -2.80 6.85 19.26
CA LEU A 21 -2.49 6.94 17.83
C LEU A 21 -2.90 5.68 17.06
N ILE A 22 -2.62 4.50 17.63
CA ILE A 22 -3.00 3.21 17.02
C ILE A 22 -4.53 3.08 16.99
N ASN A 23 -5.20 3.33 18.12
CA ASN A 23 -6.65 3.25 18.23
C ASN A 23 -7.37 4.23 17.30
N ARG A 24 -6.82 5.42 17.06
CA ARG A 24 -7.38 6.35 16.08
C ARG A 24 -7.46 5.76 14.67
N SER A 25 -6.55 4.84 14.33
CA SER A 25 -6.52 4.17 13.02
C SER A 25 -7.33 2.87 13.00
N LEU A 26 -7.44 2.19 14.15
CA LEU A 26 -7.97 0.83 14.24
C LEU A 26 -9.38 0.72 14.85
N GLN A 27 -9.78 1.62 15.75
CA GLN A 27 -11.13 1.62 16.33
C GLN A 27 -12.24 1.79 15.30
N PRO A 28 -12.10 2.63 14.25
CA PRO A 28 -13.11 2.68 13.18
C PRO A 28 -13.29 1.36 12.42
N LYS A 29 -12.35 0.40 12.59
CA LYS A 29 -12.40 -0.95 12.01
C LYS A 29 -12.87 -2.00 13.03
N GLY A 30 -13.34 -1.58 14.19
CA GLY A 30 -13.78 -2.48 15.28
C GLY A 30 -12.63 -3.18 16.01
N ILE A 31 -11.41 -2.63 15.95
CA ILE A 31 -10.23 -3.19 16.61
C ILE A 31 -9.73 -2.22 17.67
N THR A 32 -9.54 -2.70 18.90
CA THR A 32 -8.97 -1.97 20.02
C THR A 32 -7.54 -2.40 20.25
N ALA A 33 -6.62 -1.44 20.31
CA ALA A 33 -5.23 -1.65 20.65
C ALA A 33 -4.96 -1.25 22.10
N THR A 34 -4.27 -2.12 22.83
CA THR A 34 -3.68 -1.83 24.14
C THR A 34 -2.17 -1.86 24.00
N VAL A 35 -1.48 -0.91 24.62
CA VAL A 35 -0.02 -0.77 24.49
C VAL A 35 0.61 -0.75 25.86
N LYS A 36 1.72 -1.46 26.02
CA LYS A 36 2.60 -1.40 27.19
C LYS A 36 4.04 -1.23 26.72
N LEU A 37 4.78 -0.34 27.35
CA LEU A 37 6.22 -0.21 27.14
C LEU A 37 6.94 -0.66 28.41
N THR A 38 7.86 -1.61 28.30
CA THR A 38 8.64 -2.11 29.44
C THR A 38 10.07 -2.37 29.00
N ASN A 39 11.04 -1.75 29.67
CA ASN A 39 12.48 -1.90 29.38
C ASN A 39 12.83 -1.70 27.89
N GLY A 40 12.15 -0.75 27.23
CA GLY A 40 12.33 -0.47 25.81
C GLY A 40 11.71 -1.49 24.84
N HIS A 41 10.92 -2.44 25.34
CA HIS A 41 10.12 -3.36 24.54
C HIS A 41 8.66 -2.90 24.50
N LEU A 42 8.11 -2.69 23.30
CA LEU A 42 6.72 -2.30 23.10
C LEU A 42 5.86 -3.54 22.89
N TYR A 43 4.90 -3.78 23.79
CA TYR A 43 3.87 -4.80 23.62
C TYR A 43 2.60 -4.15 23.10
N VAL A 44 2.11 -4.62 21.95
CA VAL A 44 0.87 -4.13 21.33
C VAL A 44 -0.11 -5.27 21.21
N THR A 45 -1.23 -5.18 21.93
CA THR A 45 -2.30 -6.17 21.93
C THR A 45 -3.47 -5.64 21.12
N LEU A 46 -3.85 -6.34 20.05
CA LEU A 46 -4.99 -6.01 19.19
C LEU A 46 -6.16 -6.93 19.52
N SER A 47 -7.27 -6.37 19.98
CA SER A 47 -8.49 -7.09 20.33
C SER A 47 -9.65 -6.67 19.44
N ALA A 48 -10.42 -7.64 18.94
CA ALA A 48 -11.61 -7.41 18.13
C ALA A 48 -12.58 -8.59 18.21
N ALA A 49 -13.84 -8.38 17.79
CA ALA A 49 -14.85 -9.45 17.76
C ALA A 49 -14.42 -10.66 16.91
N LYS A 50 -13.68 -10.41 15.81
CA LYS A 50 -13.02 -11.43 15.00
C LYS A 50 -11.51 -11.25 15.15
N VAL A 51 -10.77 -12.37 15.26
CA VAL A 51 -9.31 -12.36 15.37
C VAL A 51 -8.70 -11.48 14.26
N PRO A 52 -7.94 -10.43 14.60
CA PRO A 52 -7.27 -9.59 13.62
C PRO A 52 -6.29 -10.43 12.78
N SER A 53 -6.20 -10.19 11.47
CA SER A 53 -5.27 -10.92 10.61
C SER A 53 -3.81 -10.58 10.92
N GLN A 54 -3.01 -11.57 11.38
CA GLN A 54 -1.58 -11.42 11.66
C GLN A 54 -0.82 -10.77 10.49
N LYS A 55 -1.00 -11.33 9.29
CA LYS A 55 -0.33 -10.87 8.06
C LYS A 55 -0.62 -9.42 7.68
N ILE A 56 -1.70 -8.84 8.20
CA ILE A 56 -2.11 -7.45 7.93
C ILE A 56 -1.65 -6.54 9.07
N PHE A 57 -1.94 -6.92 10.31
CA PHE A 57 -1.82 -6.01 11.44
C PHE A 57 -0.44 -6.03 12.09
N ALA A 58 0.28 -7.16 12.13
CA ALA A 58 1.64 -7.18 12.65
C ALA A 58 2.59 -6.27 11.83
N PRO A 59 2.61 -6.33 10.49
CA PRO A 59 3.42 -5.40 9.68
C PRO A 59 2.95 -3.94 9.78
N PHE A 60 1.64 -3.70 9.91
CA PHE A 60 1.10 -2.35 10.07
C PHE A 60 1.59 -1.68 11.36
N ILE A 61 1.54 -2.40 12.49
CA ILE A 61 2.05 -1.90 13.77
C ILE A 61 3.57 -1.74 13.72
N HIS A 62 4.29 -2.72 13.18
CA HIS A 62 5.74 -2.63 13.00
C HIS A 62 6.17 -1.38 12.22
N GLN A 63 5.55 -1.12 11.07
CA GLN A 63 5.86 0.06 10.27
C GLN A 63 5.45 1.36 10.98
N GLY A 64 4.32 1.36 11.71
CA GLY A 64 3.88 2.48 12.52
C GLY A 64 4.89 2.83 13.61
N THR A 65 5.46 1.83 14.27
CA THR A 65 6.48 2.00 15.31
C THR A 65 7.81 2.51 14.73
N ILE A 66 8.25 1.99 13.58
CA ILE A 66 9.42 2.53 12.86
C ILE A 66 9.20 4.00 12.49
N ALA A 67 8.04 4.33 11.92
CA ALA A 67 7.73 5.69 11.49
C ALA A 67 7.56 6.68 12.67
N LEU A 68 7.16 6.17 13.83
CA LEU A 68 7.10 6.96 15.06
C LEU A 68 8.50 7.41 15.50
N GLY A 69 9.52 6.57 15.26
CA GLY A 69 10.93 6.90 15.51
C GLY A 69 11.23 7.20 16.98
N ALA A 70 10.51 6.55 17.91
CA ALA A 70 10.69 6.73 19.34
C ALA A 70 12.01 6.05 19.79
N PRO A 71 13.03 6.80 20.24
CA PRO A 71 14.35 6.23 20.57
C PRO A 71 14.32 5.26 21.75
N SER A 72 13.29 5.35 22.59
CA SER A 72 13.07 4.50 23.75
C SER A 72 12.59 3.09 23.40
N ILE A 73 12.23 2.82 22.14
CA ILE A 73 11.67 1.53 21.70
C ILE A 73 12.71 0.76 20.86
N GLN A 74 13.16 -0.37 21.36
CA GLN A 74 14.21 -1.21 20.77
C GLN A 74 13.66 -2.49 20.15
N SER A 75 12.54 -2.98 20.66
CA SER A 75 11.87 -4.19 20.18
C SER A 75 10.35 -4.05 20.33
N LEU A 76 9.63 -4.85 19.55
CA LEU A 76 8.18 -4.80 19.43
C LEU A 76 7.62 -6.21 19.39
N THR A 77 6.59 -6.46 20.20
CA THR A 77 5.75 -7.65 20.06
C THR A 77 4.32 -7.23 19.77
N VAL A 78 3.73 -7.84 18.74
CA VAL A 78 2.34 -7.61 18.34
C VAL A 78 1.56 -8.90 18.54
N ALA A 79 0.45 -8.82 19.27
CA ALA A 79 -0.42 -9.96 19.54
C ALA A 79 -1.84 -9.68 19.08
N GLY A 80 -2.51 -10.68 18.48
CA GLY A 80 -3.90 -10.59 18.05
C GLY A 80 -4.82 -11.49 18.86
N LEU A 81 -5.89 -10.92 19.40
CA LEU A 81 -6.86 -11.57 20.28
C LEU A 81 -8.27 -11.45 19.71
N ALA A 82 -9.06 -12.53 19.82
CA ALA A 82 -10.51 -12.42 19.82
C ALA A 82 -11.02 -11.82 21.13
N ALA A 83 -12.08 -11.02 21.06
CA ALA A 83 -12.74 -10.44 22.23
C ALA A 83 -13.16 -11.55 23.20
N GLY A 84 -12.77 -11.42 24.47
CA GLY A 84 -13.06 -12.40 25.52
C GLY A 84 -12.04 -13.55 25.65
N SER A 85 -11.02 -13.63 24.79
CA SER A 85 -9.92 -14.59 24.95
C SER A 85 -8.89 -14.10 25.98
N SER A 86 -8.41 -15.01 26.83
CA SER A 86 -7.33 -14.74 27.79
C SER A 86 -5.92 -14.93 27.21
N SER A 87 -5.81 -15.57 26.04
CA SER A 87 -4.54 -15.81 25.34
C SER A 87 -4.57 -15.28 23.91
N PRO A 88 -3.40 -14.86 23.38
CA PRO A 88 -3.28 -14.42 22.00
C PRO A 88 -3.48 -15.59 21.02
N ASN A 89 -4.21 -15.33 19.95
CA ASN A 89 -4.36 -16.28 18.84
C ASN A 89 -3.10 -16.35 17.97
N TRP A 90 -2.32 -15.26 17.96
CA TRP A 90 -1.01 -15.19 17.35
C TRP A 90 -0.20 -14.07 18.00
N GLU A 91 1.11 -14.19 17.88
CA GLU A 91 2.09 -13.23 18.36
C GLU A 91 3.23 -13.13 17.34
N GLU A 92 3.75 -11.93 17.13
CA GLU A 92 4.84 -11.66 16.20
C GLU A 92 5.79 -10.64 16.81
N GLU A 93 7.07 -11.02 16.91
CA GLU A 93 8.12 -10.20 17.48
C GLU A 93 9.00 -9.59 16.39
N PHE A 94 9.37 -8.33 16.57
CA PHE A 94 10.22 -7.55 15.69
C PHE A 94 11.34 -6.90 16.49
N ASN A 95 12.55 -7.00 15.97
CA ASN A 95 13.69 -6.26 16.48
C ASN A 95 13.82 -4.94 15.70
N LEU A 96 13.80 -3.81 16.42
CA LEU A 96 13.87 -2.46 15.84
C LEU A 96 15.30 -1.89 15.88
N GLY A 97 16.25 -2.63 16.47
CA GLY A 97 17.69 -2.33 16.39
C GLY A 97 18.23 -2.56 14.97
N SER A 98 19.31 -1.84 14.63
CA SER A 98 20.01 -1.80 13.33
C SER A 98 20.03 -3.10 12.50
N PRO A 99 20.01 -3.03 11.16
CA PRO A 99 19.74 -4.17 10.29
C PRO A 99 20.94 -5.11 10.22
N THR A 100 21.00 -6.11 11.09
CA THR A 100 21.74 -7.35 10.87
C THR A 100 21.13 -8.39 11.79
N GLN A 101 20.31 -9.30 11.25
CA GLN A 101 20.71 -10.71 11.14
C GLN A 101 19.69 -11.54 10.36
N VAL A 102 20.29 -12.36 9.53
CA VAL A 102 19.76 -13.40 8.66
C VAL A 102 18.88 -14.36 9.47
N GLN A 103 17.62 -14.52 9.10
CA GLN A 103 16.82 -15.67 9.56
C GLN A 103 17.41 -16.95 8.95
N VAL A 104 18.04 -17.74 9.81
CA VAL A 104 18.40 -19.13 9.54
C VAL A 104 17.11 -19.92 9.34
N GLY A 105 17.07 -20.67 8.24
CA GLY A 105 15.88 -21.34 7.73
C GLY A 105 15.24 -22.29 8.72
N SER A 106 13.94 -22.11 8.93
CA SER A 106 13.06 -23.19 9.36
C SER A 106 12.69 -23.99 8.12
N THR A 107 13.31 -25.16 7.99
CA THR A 107 13.05 -26.19 7.00
C THR A 107 11.58 -26.64 7.07
N PRO A 108 10.79 -26.58 5.99
CA PRO A 108 9.54 -27.32 5.90
C PRO A 108 9.86 -28.78 5.58
N GLN A 109 9.60 -29.66 6.55
CA GLN A 109 9.69 -31.10 6.37
C GLN A 109 8.60 -31.56 5.39
N LEU A 110 9.03 -32.00 4.21
CA LEU A 110 8.20 -32.62 3.19
C LEU A 110 8.18 -34.14 3.44
N SER A 111 7.01 -34.72 3.71
CA SER A 111 6.78 -36.16 3.58
C SER A 111 5.33 -36.42 3.19
N ALA A 112 5.15 -36.38 1.86
CA ALA A 112 4.32 -37.15 0.94
C ALA A 112 2.95 -37.78 1.35
N PRO A 113 2.00 -37.83 0.38
CA PRO A 113 0.67 -38.39 0.53
C PRO A 113 0.65 -39.91 0.35
N SER A 114 -0.21 -40.61 1.09
CA SER A 114 -0.61 -41.99 0.77
C SER A 114 -2.04 -42.00 0.25
N ALA A 115 -2.19 -42.35 -1.02
CA ALA A 115 -3.41 -42.89 -1.58
C ALA A 115 -3.24 -44.41 -1.72
N THR A 116 -4.25 -45.20 -1.34
CA THR A 116 -4.68 -46.43 -2.05
C THR A 116 -6.05 -46.90 -1.53
N GLN A 117 -7.07 -46.64 -2.36
CA GLN A 117 -8.13 -47.54 -2.88
C GLN A 117 -8.85 -48.57 -2.00
N ALA A 118 -10.19 -48.55 -2.07
CA ALA A 118 -11.08 -49.71 -2.29
C ALA A 118 -12.45 -49.21 -2.80
N LYS A 119 -12.74 -49.29 -4.11
CA LYS A 119 -13.56 -50.28 -4.85
C LYS A 119 -15.09 -50.02 -4.85
N PRO A 120 -15.83 -50.51 -5.88
CA PRO A 120 -16.90 -49.79 -6.56
C PRO A 120 -18.29 -50.22 -6.08
N ASN A 121 -19.32 -49.40 -6.35
CA ASN A 121 -20.62 -49.99 -6.64
C ASN A 121 -21.43 -49.20 -7.66
N LEU A 122 -21.99 -50.00 -8.57
CA LEU A 122 -22.84 -49.70 -9.71
C LEU A 122 -24.30 -49.59 -9.23
N ASP A 123 -25.15 -49.04 -10.11
CA ASP A 123 -26.61 -49.01 -10.05
C ASP A 123 -27.22 -47.93 -9.10
N SER A 124 -28.21 -47.11 -9.48
CA SER A 124 -29.21 -47.24 -10.55
C SER A 124 -29.73 -45.85 -10.96
N ARG A 125 -30.04 -45.69 -12.26
CA ARG A 125 -31.06 -44.75 -12.79
C ARG A 125 -32.43 -45.47 -12.73
N PRO A 126 -33.59 -44.78 -12.70
CA PRO A 126 -34.15 -44.05 -13.87
C PRO A 126 -34.78 -42.68 -13.47
N ASN A 127 -34.69 -41.62 -14.27
CA ASN A 127 -35.45 -41.25 -15.47
C ASN A 127 -36.96 -41.01 -15.30
N ILE A 128 -37.44 -40.01 -16.05
CA ILE A 128 -38.81 -39.58 -16.42
C ILE A 128 -39.23 -38.24 -15.76
N ARG A 129 -39.83 -37.23 -16.41
CA ARG A 129 -39.97 -36.74 -17.80
C ARG A 129 -40.89 -35.49 -17.74
N GLN A 130 -40.46 -34.39 -18.34
CA GLN A 130 -41.18 -33.31 -19.07
C GLN A 130 -42.67 -32.95 -18.79
N ARG A 131 -42.92 -31.62 -18.76
CA ARG A 131 -43.86 -30.84 -19.63
C ARG A 131 -43.67 -29.32 -19.32
N GLN A 132 -43.38 -28.33 -20.18
CA GLN A 132 -43.95 -27.86 -21.48
C GLN A 132 -45.50 -27.70 -21.41
N THR A 133 -46.17 -26.57 -21.71
CA THR A 133 -45.98 -25.48 -22.69
C THR A 133 -46.94 -24.29 -22.46
N SER A 134 -46.48 -23.06 -22.77
CA SER A 134 -47.03 -22.01 -23.68
C SER A 134 -48.44 -21.37 -23.50
N LYS A 135 -48.50 -20.02 -23.51
CA LYS A 135 -49.28 -19.18 -24.48
C LYS A 135 -49.12 -17.65 -24.26
N LYS A 136 -48.86 -16.92 -25.36
CA LYS A 136 -48.97 -15.46 -25.69
C LYS A 136 -50.10 -15.37 -26.77
N PRO A 137 -50.88 -14.26 -27.07
CA PRO A 137 -50.36 -12.91 -27.40
C PRO A 137 -51.24 -11.59 -27.39
N LEU A 138 -50.53 -10.44 -27.32
CA LEU A 138 -50.67 -9.11 -28.02
C LEU A 138 -51.79 -8.05 -27.69
N PRO A 139 -51.64 -6.76 -28.10
CA PRO A 139 -50.88 -5.66 -27.46
C PRO A 139 -51.75 -4.43 -27.08
N SER A 140 -51.19 -3.47 -26.33
CA SER A 140 -51.75 -2.10 -26.15
C SER A 140 -50.76 -1.02 -26.65
N PRO A 141 -51.23 0.09 -27.26
CA PRO A 141 -50.39 1.15 -27.88
C PRO A 141 -49.69 2.09 -26.88
N PRO A 142 -48.75 2.94 -27.33
CA PRO A 142 -47.63 3.47 -26.54
C PRO A 142 -48.01 4.70 -25.72
N GLU A 143 -47.65 4.68 -24.44
CA GLU A 143 -47.63 5.86 -23.57
C GLU A 143 -46.25 6.54 -23.68
N PRO A 144 -46.17 7.89 -23.75
CA PRO A 144 -44.96 8.61 -24.11
C PRO A 144 -43.87 8.49 -23.04
N PRO A 145 -42.59 8.61 -23.44
CA PRO A 145 -41.47 8.33 -22.54
C PRO A 145 -41.41 9.39 -21.43
N PRO A 146 -41.33 9.00 -20.15
CA PRO A 146 -40.75 9.90 -19.18
C PRO A 146 -39.25 9.96 -19.46
N GLU A 147 -38.80 11.13 -19.93
CA GLU A 147 -37.43 11.60 -19.71
C GLU A 147 -37.18 11.68 -18.21
N SER A 148 -36.89 10.53 -17.60
CA SER A 148 -36.32 10.46 -16.25
C SER A 148 -34.85 10.16 -16.41
N SER A 149 -34.07 11.23 -16.34
CA SER A 149 -32.65 11.25 -16.02
C SER A 149 -32.25 10.05 -15.14
N LEU A 150 -31.68 9.03 -15.77
CA LEU A 150 -30.89 7.99 -15.10
C LEU A 150 -29.62 8.65 -14.58
N SER A 151 -29.74 9.38 -13.46
CA SER A 151 -28.64 9.45 -12.51
C SER A 151 -28.47 8.04 -11.98
N LEU A 152 -27.57 7.27 -12.61
CA LEU A 152 -27.00 6.07 -12.00
C LEU A 152 -26.44 6.49 -10.65
N GLU A 153 -27.22 6.28 -9.59
CA GLU A 153 -26.74 6.42 -8.23
C GLU A 153 -25.64 5.36 -8.07
N PHE A 154 -24.40 5.81 -8.17
CA PHE A 154 -23.24 4.98 -7.91
C PHE A 154 -23.19 4.72 -6.39
N SER A 155 -24.01 3.78 -5.92
CA SER A 155 -24.04 3.31 -4.54
C SER A 155 -23.01 2.19 -4.36
N ALA A 156 -21.75 2.46 -4.70
CA ALA A 156 -20.67 1.52 -4.45
C ALA A 156 -20.16 1.67 -3.01
N THR A 157 -19.96 0.55 -2.33
CA THR A 157 -19.29 0.52 -1.04
C THR A 157 -17.77 0.73 -1.20
N PRO A 158 -17.04 1.15 -0.14
CA PRO A 158 -15.58 1.26 -0.21
C PRO A 158 -14.87 -0.05 -0.60
N GLU A 159 -15.43 -1.20 -0.22
CA GLU A 159 -14.89 -2.52 -0.55
C GLU A 159 -15.10 -2.88 -2.03
N GLU A 160 -16.27 -2.57 -2.59
CA GLU A 160 -16.53 -2.72 -4.03
C GLU A 160 -15.63 -1.81 -4.87
N ALA A 161 -15.42 -0.57 -4.43
CA ALA A 161 -14.48 0.36 -5.07
C ALA A 161 -13.04 -0.16 -5.02
N GLU A 162 -12.63 -0.75 -3.90
CA GLU A 162 -11.32 -1.38 -3.75
C GLU A 162 -11.16 -2.59 -4.67
N ASN A 163 -12.15 -3.48 -4.71
CA ASN A 163 -12.18 -4.64 -5.61
C ASN A 163 -12.14 -4.22 -7.09
N LEU A 164 -12.87 -3.17 -7.46
CA LEU A 164 -12.82 -2.59 -8.80
C LEU A 164 -11.42 -2.10 -9.13
N LEU A 165 -10.79 -1.34 -8.22
CA LEU A 165 -9.43 -0.84 -8.41
C LEU A 165 -8.41 -1.97 -8.52
N TYR A 166 -8.58 -3.08 -7.79
CA TYR A 166 -7.75 -4.26 -7.98
C TYR A 166 -7.96 -4.95 -9.33
N ALA A 167 -9.20 -4.97 -9.83
CA ALA A 167 -9.53 -5.59 -11.11
C ALA A 167 -8.99 -4.80 -12.31
N VAL A 168 -9.10 -3.47 -12.28
CA VAL A 168 -8.67 -2.58 -13.38
C VAL A 168 -7.26 -2.02 -13.21
N GLY A 169 -6.69 -2.18 -12.02
CA GLY A 169 -5.42 -1.59 -11.64
C GLY A 169 -4.21 -2.44 -12.03
N VAL A 170 -3.29 -1.84 -12.78
CA VAL A 170 -1.97 -2.42 -13.03
C VAL A 170 -1.02 -1.94 -11.95
N PHE A 171 -1.12 -2.58 -10.79
CA PHE A 171 -0.24 -2.35 -9.65
C PHE A 171 0.92 -3.37 -9.63
N PRO A 172 2.07 -3.03 -9.02
CA PRO A 172 3.14 -4.01 -8.83
C PRO A 172 2.66 -5.21 -7.99
N PRO A 173 3.12 -6.44 -8.28
CA PRO A 173 2.68 -7.65 -7.58
C PRO A 173 3.18 -7.71 -6.11
N GLN A 174 2.43 -8.42 -5.27
CA GLN A 174 2.74 -8.62 -3.84
C GLN A 174 4.16 -9.19 -3.69
N GLY A 175 4.95 -8.65 -2.75
CA GLY A 175 6.27 -9.16 -2.40
C GLY A 175 7.48 -8.45 -3.03
N LYS A 176 7.29 -7.55 -4.01
CA LYS A 176 8.39 -6.70 -4.52
C LYS A 176 8.33 -5.30 -3.89
N LEU A 177 8.87 -5.19 -2.67
CA LEU A 177 9.43 -3.99 -2.04
C LEU A 177 8.66 -2.65 -2.14
N ASN A 178 7.34 -2.64 -2.28
CA ASN A 178 6.59 -1.42 -2.04
C ASN A 178 5.25 -1.70 -1.34
N LEU A 179 5.35 -2.06 -0.06
CA LEU A 179 4.21 -2.16 0.88
C LEU A 179 3.30 -0.93 0.81
N ALA A 180 3.85 0.24 0.44
CA ALA A 180 3.08 1.48 0.36
C ALA A 180 1.83 1.31 -0.50
N TYR A 181 1.91 0.68 -1.68
CA TYR A 181 0.73 0.59 -2.56
C TYR A 181 -0.45 -0.17 -1.97
N TYR A 182 -0.19 -1.23 -1.21
CA TYR A 182 -1.26 -2.00 -0.57
C TYR A 182 -2.05 -1.16 0.45
N TYR A 183 -1.38 -0.24 1.14
CA TYR A 183 -2.05 0.67 2.06
C TYR A 183 -2.71 1.87 1.38
N LEU A 184 -2.39 2.12 0.10
CA LEU A 184 -2.89 3.27 -0.63
C LEU A 184 -4.14 2.98 -1.44
N ILE A 185 -4.34 1.74 -1.88
CA ILE A 185 -5.56 1.35 -2.60
C ILE A 185 -6.83 1.59 -1.76
N PRO A 186 -6.90 1.24 -0.47
CA PRO A 186 -8.08 1.57 0.35
C PRO A 186 -8.31 3.09 0.49
N LYS A 187 -7.25 3.89 0.54
CA LYS A 187 -7.36 5.37 0.57
C LYS A 187 -7.88 5.90 -0.77
N LEU A 188 -7.39 5.32 -1.87
CA LEU A 188 -7.81 5.66 -3.22
C LEU A 188 -9.26 5.27 -3.47
N ALA A 189 -9.69 4.09 -3.00
CA ALA A 189 -11.07 3.61 -3.10
C ALA A 189 -12.05 4.59 -2.45
N LYS A 190 -11.74 5.06 -1.24
CA LYS A 190 -12.55 6.09 -0.56
C LYS A 190 -12.62 7.40 -1.34
N SER A 191 -11.50 7.87 -1.88
CA SER A 191 -11.50 9.07 -2.73
C SER A 191 -12.20 8.85 -4.06
N TYR A 192 -12.18 7.63 -4.58
CA TYR A 192 -12.82 7.24 -5.83
C TYR A 192 -14.35 7.30 -5.73
N LEU A 193 -14.93 6.92 -4.59
CA LEU A 193 -16.38 7.05 -4.36
C LEU A 193 -16.89 8.49 -4.56
N ASN A 194 -16.08 9.49 -4.20
CA ASN A 194 -16.41 10.90 -4.40
C ASN A 194 -16.14 11.38 -5.85
N PHE A 195 -15.31 10.65 -6.60
CA PHE A 195 -14.90 10.99 -7.96
C PHE A 195 -15.83 10.35 -9.01
N ALA A 196 -16.22 9.09 -8.83
CA ALA A 196 -16.95 8.31 -9.81
C ALA A 196 -18.26 8.97 -10.30
N PRO A 197 -19.11 9.58 -9.43
CA PRO A 197 -20.38 10.16 -9.88
C PRO A 197 -20.19 11.33 -10.87
N ALA A 198 -19.11 12.10 -10.73
CA ALA A 198 -18.86 13.27 -11.57
C ALA A 198 -18.03 12.96 -12.83
N TYR A 199 -17.18 11.93 -12.78
CA TYR A 199 -16.16 11.69 -13.81
C TYR A 199 -16.25 10.31 -14.48
N GLY A 200 -17.16 9.45 -14.03
CA GLY A 200 -17.42 8.14 -14.61
C GLY A 200 -16.62 6.99 -13.99
N LEU A 201 -16.85 5.79 -14.53
CA LEU A 201 -16.21 4.57 -14.09
C LEU A 201 -14.72 4.55 -14.46
N VAL A 202 -13.88 4.07 -13.56
CA VAL A 202 -12.46 3.87 -13.84
C VAL A 202 -12.29 2.62 -14.70
N ILE A 203 -11.67 2.79 -15.87
CA ILE A 203 -11.37 1.71 -16.81
C ILE A 203 -9.95 1.20 -16.65
N GLY A 204 -9.06 1.99 -16.04
CA GLY A 204 -7.68 1.57 -15.75
C GLY A 204 -7.07 2.42 -14.65
N ALA A 205 -6.20 1.80 -13.85
CA ALA A 205 -5.44 2.49 -12.82
C ALA A 205 -3.97 2.04 -12.80
N THR A 206 -3.05 2.92 -12.43
CA THR A 206 -1.66 2.52 -12.15
C THR A 206 -1.01 3.41 -11.11
N SER A 207 0.04 2.89 -10.47
CA SER A 207 0.91 3.65 -9.57
C SER A 207 1.84 4.57 -10.35
N VAL A 208 1.95 5.82 -9.91
CA VAL A 208 2.89 6.80 -10.44
C VAL A 208 3.59 7.55 -9.31
N GLU A 209 4.68 8.22 -9.63
CA GLU A 209 5.27 9.27 -8.78
C GLU A 209 5.07 10.62 -9.44
N TYR A 210 4.66 11.61 -8.65
CA TYR A 210 4.51 12.99 -9.09
C TYR A 210 5.23 13.91 -8.12
N LYS A 211 6.19 14.70 -8.62
CA LYS A 211 7.04 15.59 -7.79
C LYS A 211 7.73 14.87 -6.62
N GLY A 212 8.16 13.62 -6.86
CA GLY A 212 8.81 12.79 -5.86
C GLY A 212 7.87 12.15 -4.83
N GLU A 213 6.57 12.41 -4.90
CA GLU A 213 5.57 11.80 -4.02
C GLU A 213 4.81 10.67 -4.72
N LEU A 214 4.36 9.72 -3.91
CA LEU A 214 3.58 8.59 -4.38
C LEU A 214 2.17 9.02 -4.78
N ALA A 215 1.74 8.58 -5.95
CA ALA A 215 0.45 8.91 -6.52
C ALA A 215 -0.15 7.73 -7.31
N ALA A 216 -1.42 7.86 -7.67
CA ALA A 216 -2.13 6.94 -8.53
C ALA A 216 -2.74 7.70 -9.70
N LEU A 217 -2.55 7.15 -10.89
CA LEU A 217 -3.16 7.63 -12.11
C LEU A 217 -4.40 6.79 -12.39
N LEU A 218 -5.55 7.46 -12.53
CA LEU A 218 -6.84 6.85 -12.85
C LEU A 218 -7.27 7.31 -14.24
N LEU A 219 -7.66 6.37 -15.08
CA LEU A 219 -8.23 6.60 -16.40
C LEU A 219 -9.71 6.22 -16.37
N THR A 220 -10.53 7.13 -16.88
CA THR A 220 -11.94 6.92 -17.23
C THR A 220 -12.10 7.09 -18.74
N GLU A 221 -13.29 6.89 -19.28
CA GLU A 221 -13.57 7.13 -20.71
C GLU A 221 -13.31 8.57 -21.17
N LYS A 222 -13.45 9.55 -20.27
CA LYS A 222 -13.39 10.99 -20.62
C LYS A 222 -12.28 11.75 -19.90
N TYR A 223 -11.75 11.21 -18.81
CA TYR A 223 -10.83 11.91 -17.93
C TYR A 223 -9.61 11.06 -17.55
N LEU A 224 -8.48 11.74 -17.45
CA LEU A 224 -7.25 11.27 -16.83
C LEU A 224 -7.06 12.04 -15.51
N ALA A 225 -7.06 11.34 -14.40
CA ALA A 225 -6.98 11.93 -13.06
C ALA A 225 -5.75 11.39 -12.31
N CYS A 226 -5.12 12.24 -11.50
CA CYS A 226 -4.01 11.86 -10.64
C CYS A 226 -4.34 12.17 -9.19
N PHE A 227 -4.12 11.20 -8.32
CA PHE A 227 -4.37 11.28 -6.89
C PHE A 227 -3.08 11.05 -6.11
N GLY A 228 -2.69 12.02 -5.31
CA GLY A 228 -1.53 11.94 -4.42
C GLY A 228 -1.88 11.31 -3.09
N PHE A 229 -0.87 10.75 -2.44
CA PHE A 229 -1.00 10.11 -1.14
C PHE A 229 -0.16 10.84 -0.08
N PRO A 230 -0.59 12.03 0.35
CA PRO A 230 0.15 12.77 1.35
C PRO A 230 0.25 11.96 2.66
N PRO A 231 1.38 12.04 3.37
CA PRO A 231 1.56 11.34 4.62
C PRO A 231 0.49 11.78 5.63
N PHE A 232 0.02 10.85 6.45
CA PHE A 232 -0.99 11.07 7.51
C PHE A 232 -2.40 11.47 7.04
N ASN A 233 -2.67 11.55 5.73
CA ASN A 233 -4.04 11.75 5.23
C ASN A 233 -4.75 10.39 5.05
N PRO A 234 -5.98 10.22 5.56
CA PRO A 234 -6.78 9.01 5.34
C PRO A 234 -7.33 8.89 3.91
N LEU A 235 -7.38 9.99 3.15
CA LEU A 235 -7.89 10.03 1.78
C LEU A 235 -6.78 10.37 0.79
N ALA A 236 -6.91 9.85 -0.43
CA ALA A 236 -6.09 10.29 -1.55
C ALA A 236 -6.53 11.68 -2.00
N GLN A 237 -5.58 12.58 -2.25
CA GLN A 237 -5.88 13.96 -2.64
C GLN A 237 -5.80 14.10 -4.15
N LYS A 238 -6.82 14.70 -4.76
CA LYS A 238 -6.80 15.06 -6.18
C LYS A 238 -5.66 16.05 -6.46
N ILE A 239 -4.72 15.68 -7.34
CA ILE A 239 -3.65 16.54 -7.82
C ILE A 239 -4.10 17.27 -9.09
N PHE A 240 -4.52 16.51 -10.10
CA PHE A 240 -5.04 17.06 -11.35
C PHE A 240 -6.09 16.13 -11.96
N ILE A 241 -6.98 16.72 -12.77
CA ILE A 241 -7.91 16.00 -13.64
C ILE A 241 -7.89 16.71 -14.98
N PHE A 242 -7.65 15.96 -16.05
CA PHE A 242 -7.75 16.46 -17.41
C PHE A 242 -8.82 15.71 -18.17
N ASN A 243 -9.62 16.45 -18.93
CA ASN A 243 -10.45 15.82 -19.96
C ASN A 243 -9.54 15.37 -21.10
N LEU A 244 -9.69 14.13 -21.57
CA LEU A 244 -8.85 13.56 -22.61
C LEU A 244 -8.86 14.40 -23.89
N LYS A 245 -9.96 15.08 -24.22
CA LYS A 245 -10.07 15.98 -25.38
C LYS A 245 -9.22 17.25 -25.27
N THR A 246 -8.85 17.64 -24.05
CA THR A 246 -8.04 18.86 -23.79
C THR A 246 -6.54 18.58 -23.78
N ILE A 247 -6.15 17.30 -23.78
CA ILE A 247 -4.76 16.86 -23.82
C ILE A 247 -4.29 16.95 -25.27
N THR A 248 -3.23 17.72 -25.53
CA THR A 248 -2.69 17.91 -26.88
C THR A 248 -1.80 16.75 -27.29
N ASN A 249 -1.02 16.22 -26.34
CA ASN A 249 -0.08 15.14 -26.58
C ASN A 249 0.25 14.44 -25.26
N ILE A 250 0.23 13.11 -25.28
CA ILE A 250 0.86 12.30 -24.24
C ILE A 250 2.11 11.66 -24.83
N SER A 251 3.27 11.95 -24.26
CA SER A 251 4.50 11.26 -24.60
C SER A 251 4.80 10.18 -23.56
N CYS A 252 5.01 8.94 -24.00
CA CYS A 252 5.41 7.83 -23.13
C CYS A 252 6.91 7.57 -23.25
N ALA A 253 7.58 7.45 -22.11
CA ALA A 253 8.96 6.99 -22.00
C ALA A 253 9.01 5.75 -21.09
N PRO A 254 10.10 4.96 -21.10
CA PRO A 254 10.15 3.73 -20.29
C PRO A 254 9.84 3.97 -18.80
N ASN A 255 10.29 5.09 -18.24
CA ASN A 255 10.15 5.44 -16.83
C ASN A 255 9.03 6.43 -16.51
N GLY A 256 8.12 6.77 -17.44
CA GLY A 256 7.03 7.70 -17.11
C GLY A 256 6.26 8.26 -18.30
N LEU A 257 5.41 9.25 -18.01
CA LEU A 257 4.60 9.96 -18.98
C LEU A 257 4.84 11.47 -18.89
N ILE A 258 4.79 12.12 -20.05
CA ILE A 258 4.72 13.57 -20.17
C ILE A 258 3.37 13.92 -20.79
N ILE A 259 2.52 14.59 -20.03
CA ILE A 259 1.18 15.00 -20.44
C ILE A 259 1.24 16.48 -20.79
N ARG A 260 0.96 16.83 -22.05
CA ARG A 260 0.86 18.21 -22.51
C ARG A 260 -0.59 18.60 -22.70
N THR A 261 -0.93 19.80 -22.24
CA THR A 261 -2.25 20.40 -22.43
C THR A 261 -2.08 21.76 -23.12
N GLN A 262 -3.16 22.36 -23.62
CA GLN A 262 -3.07 23.69 -24.21
C GLN A 262 -2.88 24.80 -23.16
N LYS A 263 -3.36 24.58 -21.93
CA LYS A 263 -3.52 25.63 -20.91
C LYS A 263 -2.46 25.59 -19.81
N TYR A 264 -1.85 24.43 -19.57
CA TYR A 264 -0.94 24.21 -18.44
C TYR A 264 0.40 23.69 -18.92
N ASP A 265 1.42 23.95 -18.11
CA ASP A 265 2.76 23.42 -18.30
C ASP A 265 2.75 21.89 -18.41
N PRO A 266 3.72 21.30 -19.15
CA PRO A 266 3.84 19.85 -19.26
C PRO A 266 3.94 19.19 -17.90
N ILE A 267 3.03 18.24 -17.64
CA ILE A 267 3.02 17.46 -16.42
C ILE A 267 3.81 16.19 -16.64
N VAL A 268 4.76 15.93 -15.75
CA VAL A 268 5.60 14.75 -15.78
C VAL A 268 5.21 13.85 -14.61
N VAL A 269 4.93 12.59 -14.91
CA VAL A 269 4.73 11.53 -13.91
C VAL A 269 5.68 10.39 -14.19
N TYR A 270 6.21 9.77 -13.14
CA TYR A 270 7.17 8.68 -13.26
C TYR A 270 6.51 7.35 -12.92
N PHE A 271 7.01 6.27 -13.52
CA PHE A 271 6.61 4.91 -13.21
C PHE A 271 7.56 4.31 -12.18
N PRO A 272 7.16 4.25 -10.89
CA PRO A 272 7.92 3.57 -9.87
C PRO A 272 8.16 2.09 -10.20
N HIS A 273 7.22 1.46 -10.92
CA HIS A 273 7.43 0.15 -11.53
C HIS A 273 7.22 0.23 -13.05
N VAL A 274 8.34 0.34 -13.78
CA VAL A 274 8.40 0.50 -15.26
C VAL A 274 7.47 -0.47 -15.98
N LYS A 275 7.54 -1.77 -15.68
CA LYS A 275 6.71 -2.77 -16.38
C LYS A 275 5.21 -2.58 -16.16
N SER A 276 4.80 -2.16 -14.97
CA SER A 276 3.37 -1.92 -14.67
C SER A 276 2.88 -0.66 -15.36
N GLY A 277 3.69 0.41 -15.33
CA GLY A 277 3.39 1.64 -16.04
C GLY A 277 3.27 1.44 -17.56
N GLN A 278 4.20 0.72 -18.18
CA GLN A 278 4.12 0.40 -19.62
C GLN A 278 2.88 -0.43 -19.95
N LYS A 279 2.57 -1.47 -19.18
CA LYS A 279 1.33 -2.24 -19.35
C LYS A 279 0.08 -1.39 -19.25
N PHE A 280 0.05 -0.43 -18.32
CA PHE A 280 -1.08 0.51 -18.22
C PHE A 280 -1.22 1.36 -19.48
N VAL A 281 -0.11 1.84 -20.03
CA VAL A 281 -0.10 2.62 -21.29
C VAL A 281 -0.60 1.79 -22.46
N GLU A 282 -0.06 0.58 -22.60
CA GLU A 282 -0.38 -0.36 -23.68
C GLU A 282 -1.86 -0.81 -23.63
N ASN A 283 -2.35 -1.19 -22.45
CA ASN A 283 -3.69 -1.75 -22.30
C ASN A 283 -4.81 -0.70 -22.32
N TYR A 284 -4.54 0.50 -21.80
CA TYR A 284 -5.59 1.48 -21.53
C TYR A 284 -5.41 2.79 -22.29
N LEU A 285 -4.26 3.47 -22.14
CA LEU A 285 -4.09 4.81 -22.72
C LEU A 285 -4.03 4.80 -24.25
N ASN A 286 -3.36 3.80 -24.86
CA ASN A 286 -3.21 3.71 -26.32
C ASN A 286 -4.55 3.67 -27.05
N ASN A 287 -5.56 3.07 -26.42
CA ASN A 287 -6.88 2.92 -26.99
C ASN A 287 -7.70 4.21 -26.92
N GLN A 288 -7.34 5.14 -26.03
CA GLN A 288 -8.12 6.35 -25.75
C GLN A 288 -7.53 7.62 -26.38
N THR A 289 -6.21 7.65 -26.62
CA THR A 289 -5.54 8.85 -27.15
C THR A 289 -4.31 8.49 -27.97
N LYS A 290 -3.91 9.38 -28.88
CA LYS A 290 -2.64 9.26 -29.61
C LYS A 290 -1.48 9.46 -28.64
N ILE A 291 -0.61 8.45 -28.54
CA ILE A 291 0.58 8.48 -27.69
C ILE A 291 1.84 8.56 -28.56
N ALA A 292 2.73 9.49 -28.21
CA ALA A 292 4.05 9.57 -28.81
C ALA A 292 5.07 8.79 -27.97
N TYR A 293 5.63 7.72 -28.52
CA TYR A 293 6.65 6.94 -27.84
C TYR A 293 8.03 7.59 -27.93
N ARG A 294 8.74 7.62 -26.81
CA ARG A 294 10.12 8.10 -26.69
C ARG A 294 11.03 6.95 -26.29
N LYS A 295 12.19 6.86 -26.95
CA LYS A 295 13.24 5.90 -26.59
C LYS A 295 13.99 6.32 -25.32
N ASN A 296 14.20 7.62 -25.14
CA ASN A 296 14.97 8.14 -24.02
C ASN A 296 14.14 8.21 -22.74
N LEU A 297 14.80 7.92 -21.61
CA LEU A 297 14.24 8.11 -20.27
C LEU A 297 13.93 9.58 -20.02
N ILE A 298 12.89 9.83 -19.23
CA ILE A 298 12.62 11.16 -18.68
C ILE A 298 13.66 11.41 -17.60
N ALA A 299 14.36 12.55 -17.68
CA ALA A 299 15.31 12.96 -16.65
C ALA A 299 14.60 12.95 -15.28
N PRO A 300 15.23 12.39 -14.24
CA PRO A 300 14.65 12.40 -12.90
C PRO A 300 14.41 13.84 -12.46
N ASP A 301 13.33 14.06 -11.73
CA ASP A 301 13.06 15.35 -11.09
C ASP A 301 14.26 15.73 -10.19
N ILE A 302 14.64 17.00 -10.20
CA ILE A 302 15.72 17.58 -9.37
C ILE A 302 15.52 17.17 -7.91
N HIS A 303 14.27 17.11 -7.44
CA HIS A 303 13.94 16.64 -6.10
C HIS A 303 14.39 15.19 -5.84
N ARG A 304 14.14 14.29 -6.79
CA ARG A 304 14.53 12.88 -6.65
C ARG A 304 16.04 12.73 -6.67
N PHE A 305 16.71 13.48 -7.54
CA PHE A 305 18.18 13.49 -7.60
C PHE A 305 18.78 14.02 -6.29
N ASN A 306 18.27 15.15 -5.77
CA ASN A 306 18.74 15.73 -4.52
C ASN A 306 18.49 14.81 -3.32
N LEU A 307 17.32 14.17 -3.24
CA LEU A 307 17.01 13.25 -2.13
C LEU A 307 17.92 12.01 -2.16
N PHE A 308 18.18 11.48 -3.36
CA PHE A 308 19.11 10.36 -3.54
C PHE A 308 20.54 10.76 -3.18
N LEU A 309 21.00 11.92 -3.63
CA LEU A 309 22.33 12.44 -3.33
C LEU A 309 22.49 12.71 -1.83
N LEU A 310 21.49 13.31 -1.19
CA LEU A 310 21.47 13.53 0.25
C LEU A 310 21.56 12.20 1.01
N GLY A 311 20.79 11.19 0.59
CA GLY A 311 20.85 9.84 1.16
C GLY A 311 22.25 9.22 1.05
N ILE A 312 22.91 9.35 -0.10
CA ILE A 312 24.30 8.90 -0.28
C ILE A 312 25.26 9.66 0.63
N ILE A 313 25.15 10.98 0.70
CA ILE A 313 26.01 11.82 1.55
C ILE A 313 25.83 11.43 3.02
N THR A 314 24.59 11.28 3.49
CA THR A 314 24.30 10.84 4.86
C THR A 314 24.85 9.45 5.13
N PHE A 315 24.73 8.52 4.19
CA PHE A 315 25.29 7.18 4.30
C PHE A 315 26.82 7.21 4.42
N ILE A 316 27.51 7.93 3.53
CA ILE A 316 28.97 8.09 3.57
C ILE A 316 29.40 8.72 4.89
N PHE A 317 28.68 9.74 5.37
CA PHE A 317 28.97 10.40 6.64
C PHE A 317 28.85 9.43 7.83
N VAL A 318 27.77 8.65 7.90
CA VAL A 318 27.58 7.64 8.96
C VAL A 318 28.67 6.58 8.91
N VAL A 319 29.00 6.07 7.72
CA VAL A 319 30.09 5.09 7.55
C VAL A 319 31.43 5.68 7.98
N SER A 320 31.70 6.93 7.62
CA SER A 320 32.95 7.64 7.97
C SER A 320 33.08 7.84 9.48
N ILE A 321 31.99 8.21 10.17
CA ILE A 321 31.96 8.31 11.64
C ILE A 321 32.26 6.95 12.27
N ASN A 322 31.63 5.87 11.79
CA ASN A 322 31.87 4.53 12.33
C ASN A 322 33.34 4.10 12.14
N ILE A 323 33.93 4.34 10.96
CA ILE A 323 35.35 4.05 10.70
C ILE A 323 36.24 4.87 11.64
N PHE A 324 35.93 6.16 11.85
CA PHE A 324 36.69 7.02 12.74
C PHE A 324 36.63 6.55 14.21
N ILE A 325 35.46 6.16 14.69
CA ILE A 325 35.28 5.61 16.05
C ILE A 325 36.10 4.33 16.22
N VAL A 326 36.05 3.42 15.25
CA VAL A 326 36.84 2.18 15.27
C VAL A 326 38.34 2.48 15.30
N ALA A 327 38.83 3.37 14.44
CA ALA A 327 40.22 3.78 14.39
C ALA A 327 40.69 4.43 15.70
N LEU A 328 39.86 5.29 16.30
CA LEU A 328 40.15 5.92 17.59
C LEU A 328 40.22 4.89 18.72
N THR A 329 39.30 3.92 18.73
CA THR A 329 39.26 2.84 19.71
C THR A 329 40.51 1.96 19.62
N LEU A 330 40.90 1.57 18.40
CA LEU A 330 42.15 0.84 18.14
C LEU A 330 43.37 1.63 18.63
N LYS A 331 43.45 2.93 18.32
CA LYS A 331 44.56 3.79 18.77
C LYS A 331 44.65 3.86 20.31
N LEU A 332 43.53 4.02 21.00
CA LEU A 332 43.49 4.04 22.47
C LEU A 332 43.91 2.69 23.07
N PHE A 333 43.48 1.58 22.44
CA PHE A 333 43.88 0.24 22.83
C PHE A 333 45.40 0.03 22.68
N PHE A 334 45.99 0.39 21.54
CA PHE A 334 47.43 0.28 21.31
C PHE A 334 48.24 1.16 22.28
N ASN A 335 47.79 2.40 22.55
CA ASN A 335 48.45 3.26 23.52
C ASN A 335 48.44 2.65 24.93
N SER A 336 47.31 2.08 25.34
CA SER A 336 47.18 1.39 26.64
C SER A 336 48.07 0.14 26.70
N PHE A 337 48.17 -0.60 25.60
CA PHE A 337 49.01 -1.79 25.50
C PHE A 337 50.51 -1.47 25.56
N ILE A 338 50.97 -0.42 24.86
CA ILE A 338 52.36 0.05 24.92
C ILE A 338 52.70 0.53 26.34
N PHE A 339 51.80 1.25 27.00
CA PHE A 339 52.00 1.70 28.38
C PHE A 339 52.15 0.52 29.35
N LEU A 340 51.38 -0.55 29.15
CA LEU A 340 51.49 -1.78 29.94
C LEU A 340 52.84 -2.50 29.72
N LEU A 341 53.34 -2.53 28.48
CA LEU A 341 54.61 -3.16 28.12
C LEU A 341 55.85 -2.39 28.60
N GLY A 342 55.77 -1.06 28.72
CA GLY A 342 56.87 -0.22 29.20
C GLY A 342 57.00 -0.12 30.73
N LEU A 343 56.07 -0.73 31.47
CA LEU A 343 56.05 -0.77 32.94
C LEU A 343 56.58 -2.11 33.51
N ILE A 344 57.12 -2.98 32.65
CA ILE A 344 57.80 -4.24 33.00
C ILE A 344 59.31 -4.05 32.82
#